data_AF-A0A8J2W8K1-F1
#
_entry.id   AF-A0A8J2W8K1-F1
#
_cell.length_a   1.000
_cell.length_b   1.000
_cell.length_c   1.000
_cell.angle_alpha   90.00
_cell.angle_beta   90.00
_cell.angle_gamma   90.00
#
_symmetry.space_group_name_H-M   'P 1'
#
loop_
_entity.id
_entity.type
_entity.pdbx_description
1 polymer ?
#
loop_
_entity_poly.entity_id
_entity_poly.type
_entity_poly.pdbx_seq_one_letter_code
_entity_poly.pdbx_strand_id
1 'polypeptide(L)'
;MTIEANKDEAEKCIEIAQVAFRSGNISKAERFLLKAEMLYPSPHAKELLARVRAASGSGNASKKTPPSSPSADELRRRKTPNHQPQQQEYTSEQMEAVRRINTKCKDYYEILGVTKEATDSDIKKAYKKLALQLHPDKNHAPGAAEAFKAISNAAAILTNPEKRKQYDLRGDEPAPSHHHTYYARGFESDLTAEELFNMFFGATAFPGGSPPAYRRRAREPEPRDSHAGLVQLLPVIALVLLSMMSGFFISEPVYSLAPSPKYPVPRETVNLKVPYYVKENFHTDYQGSLRRLEMAIEEEYIVGLRHACQRERNYRDNAAWKARNFGDARQHADATKMRLPSCEKLQAFQR
;
A
#
# COMPACT_ATOMS: atom_id res chain seq x y z
N MET A 1 -6.11 0.15 18.63
CA MET A 1 -5.90 1.61 18.69
C MET A 1 -6.78 2.12 19.81
N THR A 2 -6.18 2.49 20.93
CA THR A 2 -6.88 2.88 22.16
C THR A 2 -7.53 4.25 21.98
N ILE A 3 -8.68 4.46 22.62
CA ILE A 3 -9.42 5.74 22.60
C ILE A 3 -8.53 6.90 23.09
N GLU A 4 -7.58 6.61 23.98
CA GLU A 4 -6.60 7.56 24.50
C GLU A 4 -5.60 8.06 23.43
N ALA A 5 -5.14 7.20 22.52
CA ALA A 5 -4.21 7.62 21.46
C ALA A 5 -4.85 8.61 20.47
N ASN A 6 -6.16 8.50 20.25
CA ASN A 6 -6.91 9.45 19.41
C ASN A 6 -7.14 10.79 20.12
N LYS A 7 -7.17 10.80 21.45
CA LYS A 7 -7.29 12.01 22.27
C LYS A 7 -6.01 12.84 22.21
N ASP A 8 -4.84 12.20 22.39
CA ASP A 8 -3.55 12.88 22.33
C ASP A 8 -3.27 13.51 20.96
N GLU A 9 -3.66 12.83 19.88
CA GLU A 9 -3.50 13.34 18.51
C GLU A 9 -4.47 14.49 18.20
N ALA A 10 -5.68 14.46 18.78
CA ALA A 10 -6.62 15.57 18.69
C ALA A 10 -6.11 16.80 19.46
N GLU A 11 -5.51 16.62 20.64
CA GLU A 11 -4.91 17.70 21.44
C GLU A 11 -3.76 18.39 20.70
N LYS A 12 -2.86 17.63 20.07
CA LYS A 12 -1.80 18.19 19.20
C LYS A 12 -2.35 19.00 18.02
N CYS A 13 -3.44 18.54 17.40
CA CYS A 13 -4.08 19.28 16.31
C CYS A 13 -4.66 20.62 16.80
N ILE A 14 -5.17 20.68 18.03
CA ILE A 14 -5.66 21.91 18.64
C ILE A 14 -4.51 22.89 18.92
N GLU A 15 -3.38 22.42 19.44
CA GLU A 15 -2.20 23.26 19.68
C GLU A 15 -1.66 23.90 18.38
N ILE A 16 -1.53 23.09 17.32
CA ILE A 16 -1.09 23.56 16.00
C ILE A 16 -2.08 24.61 15.46
N ALA A 17 -3.38 24.41 15.66
CA ALA A 17 -4.39 25.38 15.26
C ALA A 17 -4.29 26.71 16.01
N GLN A 18 -4.00 26.69 17.32
CA GLN A 18 -3.81 27.91 18.11
C GLN A 18 -2.56 28.69 17.70
N VAL A 19 -1.46 28.00 17.36
CA VAL A 19 -0.26 28.65 16.81
C VAL A 19 -0.57 29.25 15.43
N ALA A 20 -1.26 28.51 14.57
CA ALA A 20 -1.68 28.99 13.25
C ALA A 20 -2.60 30.23 13.37
N PHE A 21 -3.53 30.22 14.32
CA PHE A 21 -4.44 31.33 14.57
C PHE A 21 -3.70 32.58 15.06
N ARG A 22 -2.75 32.44 15.99
CA ARG A 22 -1.87 33.54 16.45
C ARG A 22 -1.00 34.10 15.34
N SER A 23 -0.59 33.26 14.39
CA SER A 23 0.16 33.69 13.19
C SER A 23 -0.69 34.33 12.09
N GLY A 24 -2.00 34.53 12.31
CA GLY A 24 -2.92 35.10 11.33
C GLY A 24 -3.36 34.15 10.21
N ASN A 25 -2.94 32.89 10.25
CA ASN A 25 -3.29 31.87 9.25
C ASN A 25 -4.62 31.18 9.58
N ILE A 26 -5.72 31.92 9.40
CA ILE A 26 -7.10 31.50 9.75
C ILE A 26 -7.50 30.20 9.05
N SER A 27 -7.21 30.06 7.75
CA SER A 27 -7.54 28.86 6.95
C SER A 27 -6.79 27.61 7.42
N LYS A 28 -5.56 27.76 7.92
CA LYS A 28 -4.77 26.66 8.48
C LYS A 28 -5.33 26.26 9.84
N ALA A 29 -5.65 27.22 10.69
CA ALA A 29 -6.28 26.97 11.99
C ALA A 29 -7.61 26.21 11.86
N GLU A 30 -8.47 26.59 10.91
CA GLU A 30 -9.76 25.90 10.69
C GLU A 30 -9.58 24.44 10.28
N ARG A 31 -8.65 24.15 9.35
CA ARG A 31 -8.39 22.77 8.89
C ARG A 31 -7.92 21.85 10.01
N PHE A 32 -7.03 22.32 10.88
CA PHE A 32 -6.53 21.53 12.01
C PHE A 32 -7.60 21.33 13.10
N LEU A 33 -8.48 22.30 13.32
CA LEU A 33 -9.61 22.16 14.26
C LEU A 33 -10.67 21.18 13.76
N LEU A 34 -11.00 21.19 12.45
CA LEU A 34 -11.88 20.19 11.84
C LEU A 34 -11.28 18.78 11.97
N LYS A 35 -9.96 18.65 11.79
CA LYS A 35 -9.27 17.37 11.99
C LYS A 35 -9.34 16.90 13.45
N ALA A 36 -9.15 17.81 14.41
CA ALA A 36 -9.27 17.49 15.84
C ALA A 36 -10.69 17.02 16.20
N GLU A 37 -11.73 17.68 15.68
CA GLU A 37 -13.14 17.31 15.92
C GLU A 37 -13.48 15.93 15.33
N MET A 38 -12.91 15.58 14.18
CA MET A 38 -13.06 14.25 13.56
C MET A 38 -12.34 13.13 14.33
N LEU A 39 -11.21 13.44 14.97
CA LEU A 39 -10.42 12.48 15.75
C LEU A 39 -11.02 12.24 17.14
N TYR A 40 -11.35 13.32 17.86
CA TYR A 40 -11.98 13.27 19.18
C TYR A 40 -12.85 14.53 19.40
N PRO A 41 -14.19 14.41 19.33
CA PRO A 41 -15.09 15.54 19.54
C PRO A 41 -14.94 16.13 20.95
N SER A 42 -14.35 17.32 21.04
CA SER A 42 -14.17 18.04 22.31
C SER A 42 -14.91 19.39 22.30
N PRO A 43 -15.45 19.84 23.45
CA PRO A 43 -16.09 21.16 23.54
C PRO A 43 -15.09 22.29 23.26
N HIS A 44 -13.83 22.10 23.63
CA HIS A 44 -12.75 23.06 23.41
C HIS A 44 -12.44 23.29 21.92
N ALA A 45 -12.38 22.22 21.11
CA ALA A 45 -12.15 22.33 19.68
C ALA A 45 -13.31 23.08 18.97
N LYS A 46 -14.56 22.82 19.38
CA LYS A 46 -15.74 23.49 18.82
C LYS A 46 -15.77 24.99 19.11
N GLU A 47 -15.42 25.39 20.34
CA GLU A 47 -15.34 26.80 20.73
C GLU A 47 -14.25 27.55 19.93
N LEU A 48 -13.06 26.96 19.82
CA LEU A 48 -11.97 27.54 19.02
C LEU A 48 -12.34 27.65 17.54
N LEU A 49 -13.03 26.65 16.99
CA LEU A 49 -13.47 26.66 15.60
C LEU A 49 -14.53 27.74 15.34
N ALA A 50 -15.44 27.97 16.29
CA ALA A 50 -16.38 29.09 16.24
C ALA A 50 -15.66 30.45 16.26
N ARG A 51 -14.62 30.62 17.09
CA ARG A 51 -13.80 31.84 17.14
C ARG A 51 -13.01 32.08 15.85
N VAL A 52 -12.43 31.03 15.27
CA VAL A 52 -11.70 31.10 13.99
C VAL A 52 -12.64 31.48 12.84
N ARG A 53 -13.84 30.90 12.79
CA ARG A 53 -14.87 31.24 11.79
C ARG A 53 -15.41 32.67 11.96
N ALA A 54 -15.60 33.12 13.19
CA ALA A 54 -15.99 34.51 13.46
C ALA A 54 -14.90 35.50 13.02
N ALA A 55 -13.62 35.18 13.25
CA ALA A 55 -12.49 35.97 12.76
C ALA A 55 -12.41 35.97 11.22
N SER A 56 -12.75 34.85 10.57
CA SER A 56 -12.84 34.76 9.10
C SER A 56 -14.01 35.56 8.51
N GLY A 57 -15.08 35.77 9.30
CA GLY A 57 -16.29 36.48 8.87
C GLY A 57 -16.23 38.01 9.00
N SER A 58 -15.20 38.56 9.65
CA SER A 58 -15.10 40.00 9.91
C SER A 58 -14.37 40.79 8.81
N GLY A 59 -14.01 40.15 7.70
CA GLY A 59 -13.18 40.73 6.64
C GLY A 59 -13.87 40.83 5.26
N ASN A 60 -15.14 41.25 5.17
CA ASN A 60 -15.72 41.83 3.96
C ASN A 60 -17.16 42.33 4.20
N ALA A 61 -17.30 43.57 4.68
CA ALA A 61 -18.56 44.30 4.59
C ALA A 61 -18.51 45.21 3.36
N SER A 62 -19.13 44.80 2.26
CA SER A 62 -19.53 45.70 1.19
C SER A 62 -20.82 45.19 0.53
N LYS A 63 -21.86 46.00 0.74
CA LYS A 63 -23.20 46.01 0.13
C LYS A 63 -23.33 45.24 -1.18
N LYS A 64 -24.36 44.41 -1.28
CA LYS A 64 -25.32 44.40 -2.40
C LYS A 64 -26.66 43.81 -1.96
N THR A 65 -27.71 44.53 -2.35
CA THR A 65 -29.15 44.26 -2.22
C THR A 65 -29.59 42.97 -2.93
N PRO A 66 -30.78 42.42 -2.61
CA PRO A 66 -31.22 41.15 -3.15
C PRO A 66 -31.89 41.32 -4.53
N PRO A 67 -31.75 40.36 -5.44
CA PRO A 67 -32.78 40.11 -6.43
C PRO A 67 -33.38 38.71 -6.26
N SER A 68 -34.69 38.73 -6.44
CA SER A 68 -35.66 37.66 -6.62
C SER A 68 -35.17 36.40 -7.36
N SER A 69 -35.71 35.27 -6.90
CA SER A 69 -35.66 33.90 -7.43
C SER A 69 -35.64 33.76 -8.96
N PRO A 70 -34.81 32.86 -9.52
CA PRO A 70 -34.86 32.52 -10.94
C PRO A 70 -35.87 31.40 -11.25
N SER A 71 -36.55 31.54 -12.38
CA SER A 71 -37.48 30.56 -12.97
C SER A 71 -36.73 29.43 -13.70
N ALA A 72 -37.41 28.30 -13.88
CA ALA A 72 -36.90 26.99 -14.30
C ALA A 72 -36.35 26.87 -15.75
N ASP A 73 -36.15 27.98 -16.47
CA ASP A 73 -35.73 27.98 -17.89
C ASP A 73 -34.27 28.40 -18.13
N GLU A 74 -33.50 28.74 -17.10
CA GLU A 74 -32.10 29.20 -17.23
C GLU A 74 -31.05 28.08 -17.08
N LEU A 75 -31.46 26.81 -17.21
CA LEU A 75 -30.61 25.62 -17.04
C LEU A 75 -30.03 25.05 -18.34
N ARG A 76 -30.16 25.73 -19.49
CA ARG A 76 -29.79 25.15 -20.79
C ARG A 76 -28.73 25.86 -21.64
N ARG A 77 -28.06 26.92 -21.17
CA ARG A 77 -26.93 27.50 -21.91
C ARG A 77 -25.88 28.16 -21.01
N ARG A 78 -24.90 27.38 -20.54
CA ARG A 78 -23.59 27.94 -20.19
C ARG A 78 -22.45 26.95 -20.47
N LYS A 79 -21.87 27.18 -21.65
CA LYS A 79 -20.44 27.14 -22.01
C LYS A 79 -19.52 26.42 -21.01
N THR A 80 -18.92 25.34 -21.50
CA THR A 80 -17.76 24.61 -20.96
C THR A 80 -16.81 25.50 -20.14
N PRO A 81 -16.48 25.14 -18.89
CA PRO A 81 -15.46 25.84 -18.14
C PRO A 81 -14.10 25.58 -18.78
N ASN A 82 -13.54 26.64 -19.36
CA ASN A 82 -12.15 26.74 -19.73
C ASN A 82 -11.31 26.53 -18.47
N HIS A 83 -10.69 25.36 -18.32
CA HIS A 83 -9.80 25.05 -17.22
C HIS A 83 -8.49 25.80 -17.45
N GLN A 84 -8.44 27.07 -17.03
CA GLN A 84 -7.15 27.73 -16.81
C GLN A 84 -6.50 27.02 -15.62
N PRO A 85 -5.35 26.34 -15.79
CA PRO A 85 -4.70 25.70 -14.67
C PRO A 85 -4.31 26.78 -13.67
N GLN A 86 -4.73 26.58 -12.43
CA GLN A 86 -4.25 27.34 -11.27
C GLN A 86 -2.73 27.36 -11.35
N GLN A 87 -2.14 28.56 -11.31
CA GLN A 87 -0.69 28.72 -11.24
C GLN A 87 -0.25 28.15 -9.89
N GLN A 88 0.02 26.85 -9.87
CA GLN A 88 0.64 26.15 -8.76
C GLN A 88 2.02 26.77 -8.58
N GLU A 89 2.29 27.34 -7.39
CA GLU A 89 3.59 27.88 -7.03
C GLU A 89 4.65 26.80 -7.20
N TYR A 90 5.44 26.89 -8.27
CA TYR A 90 6.66 26.12 -8.46
C TYR A 90 7.86 27.05 -8.25
N THR A 91 8.94 26.53 -7.69
CA THR A 91 10.18 27.31 -7.53
C THR A 91 10.89 27.44 -8.88
N SER A 92 11.67 28.52 -9.06
CA SER A 92 12.51 28.69 -10.27
C SER A 92 13.46 27.50 -10.47
N GLU A 93 13.97 26.93 -9.38
CA GLU A 93 14.83 25.74 -9.38
C GLU A 93 14.10 24.48 -9.87
N GLN A 94 12.83 24.29 -9.47
CA GLN A 94 12.00 23.19 -9.95
C GLN A 94 11.74 23.28 -11.46
N MET A 95 11.52 24.49 -11.97
CA MET A 95 11.34 24.68 -13.41
C MET A 95 12.65 24.45 -14.18
N GLU A 96 13.78 24.90 -13.65
CA GLU A 96 15.09 24.67 -14.27
C GLU A 96 15.44 23.18 -14.32
N ALA A 97 15.14 22.42 -13.26
CA ALA A 97 15.33 20.98 -13.23
C ALA A 97 14.49 20.26 -14.31
N VAL A 98 13.22 20.65 -14.46
CA VAL A 98 12.32 20.11 -15.51
C VAL A 98 12.82 20.48 -16.90
N ARG A 99 13.21 21.74 -17.12
CA ARG A 99 13.78 22.20 -18.39
C ARG A 99 15.04 21.44 -18.72
N ARG A 100 15.96 21.24 -17.78
CA ARG A 100 17.21 20.51 -17.99
C ARG A 100 16.95 19.09 -18.51
N ILE A 101 16.02 18.38 -17.90
CA ILE A 101 15.71 16.98 -18.26
C ILE A 101 14.98 16.92 -19.60
N ASN A 102 14.04 17.84 -19.86
CA ASN A 102 13.26 17.84 -21.09
C ASN A 102 14.02 18.40 -22.32
N THR A 103 15.03 19.27 -22.13
CA THR A 103 15.73 19.94 -23.25
C THR A 103 17.07 19.32 -23.62
N LYS A 104 17.78 18.67 -22.69
CA LYS A 104 19.20 18.34 -22.90
C LYS A 104 19.54 16.88 -23.16
N CYS A 105 18.67 15.92 -22.90
CA CYS A 105 19.21 14.57 -22.69
C CYS A 105 18.66 13.55 -23.68
N LYS A 106 19.47 13.25 -24.71
CA LYS A 106 19.32 12.02 -25.50
C LYS A 106 19.88 10.81 -24.75
N ASP A 107 20.76 11.04 -23.78
CA ASP A 107 21.47 9.98 -23.05
C ASP A 107 20.94 9.76 -21.63
N TYR A 108 20.79 8.49 -21.23
CA TYR A 108 20.28 8.13 -19.90
C TYR A 108 21.22 8.57 -18.75
N TYR A 109 22.54 8.59 -19.01
CA TYR A 109 23.54 9.05 -18.06
C TYR A 109 23.39 10.57 -17.79
N GLU A 110 23.15 11.36 -18.83
CA GLU A 110 22.92 12.81 -18.71
C GLU A 110 21.59 13.13 -18.03
N ILE A 111 20.53 12.36 -18.30
CA ILE A 111 19.22 12.50 -17.63
C ILE A 111 19.38 12.39 -16.11
N LEU A 112 20.18 11.43 -15.63
CA LEU A 112 20.45 11.23 -14.22
C LEU A 112 21.57 12.12 -13.68
N GLY A 113 22.34 12.78 -14.54
CA GLY A 113 23.49 13.61 -14.18
C GLY A 113 24.67 12.80 -13.63
N VAL A 114 24.90 11.61 -14.18
CA VAL A 114 26.00 10.71 -13.81
C VAL A 114 26.91 10.42 -15.01
N THR A 115 28.15 10.00 -14.76
CA THR A 115 29.09 9.61 -15.83
C THR A 115 28.83 8.18 -16.31
N LYS A 116 29.32 7.82 -17.51
CA LYS A 116 29.20 6.42 -18.03
C LYS A 116 29.91 5.40 -17.12
N GLU A 117 30.93 5.83 -16.38
CA GLU A 117 31.69 5.05 -15.39
C GLU A 117 31.00 4.95 -14.02
N ALA A 118 29.83 5.57 -13.83
CA ALA A 118 29.15 5.58 -12.54
C ALA A 118 28.80 4.17 -12.04
N THR A 119 29.01 3.92 -10.75
CA THR A 119 28.62 2.67 -10.13
C THR A 119 27.10 2.58 -9.99
N ASP A 120 26.56 1.36 -9.87
CA ASP A 120 25.13 1.16 -9.62
C ASP A 120 24.65 1.93 -8.38
N SER A 121 25.52 2.08 -7.38
CA SER A 121 25.20 2.84 -6.17
C SER A 121 25.02 4.34 -6.45
N ASP A 122 25.78 4.90 -7.38
CA ASP A 122 25.74 6.32 -7.73
C ASP A 122 24.53 6.63 -8.62
N ILE A 123 24.21 5.74 -9.55
CA ILE A 123 22.96 5.77 -10.34
C ILE A 123 21.75 5.77 -9.41
N LYS A 124 21.75 4.90 -8.39
CA LYS A 124 20.65 4.83 -7.42
C LYS A 124 20.51 6.10 -6.58
N LYS A 125 21.63 6.67 -6.12
CA LYS A 125 21.64 7.93 -5.35
C LYS A 125 21.13 9.11 -6.20
N ALA A 126 21.59 9.19 -7.46
CA ALA A 126 21.18 10.24 -8.39
C ALA A 126 19.67 10.19 -8.69
N TYR A 127 19.15 8.99 -8.99
CA TYR A 127 17.72 8.78 -9.17
C TYR A 127 16.93 9.17 -7.92
N LYS A 128 17.37 8.75 -6.72
CA LYS A 128 16.69 9.09 -5.46
C LYS A 128 16.54 10.61 -5.27
N LYS A 129 17.59 11.36 -5.57
CA LYS A 129 17.59 12.83 -5.45
C LYS A 129 16.63 13.48 -6.45
N LEU A 130 16.69 13.08 -7.72
CA LEU A 130 15.86 13.64 -8.79
C LEU A 130 14.38 13.25 -8.64
N ALA A 131 14.10 12.00 -8.27
CA ALA A 131 12.74 11.51 -8.06
C ALA A 131 12.01 12.29 -6.95
N LEU A 132 12.70 12.69 -5.88
CA LEU A 132 12.12 13.52 -4.82
C LEU A 132 11.88 14.97 -5.29
N GLN A 133 12.73 15.50 -6.16
CA GLN A 133 12.63 16.87 -6.69
C GLN A 133 11.54 17.01 -7.76
N LEU A 134 11.30 15.95 -8.54
CA LEU A 134 10.36 15.94 -9.67
C LEU A 134 9.10 15.13 -9.40
N HIS A 135 8.88 14.68 -8.16
CA HIS A 135 7.69 13.92 -7.81
C HIS A 135 6.42 14.72 -8.13
N PRO A 136 5.41 14.14 -8.80
CA PRO A 136 4.22 14.87 -9.25
C PRO A 136 3.39 15.48 -8.10
N ASP A 137 3.52 14.94 -6.88
CA ASP A 137 2.89 15.49 -5.67
C ASP A 137 3.59 16.74 -5.13
N LYS A 138 4.89 16.92 -5.43
CA LYS A 138 5.73 18.02 -4.89
C LYS A 138 6.09 19.06 -5.95
N ASN A 139 6.13 18.68 -7.22
CA ASN A 139 6.51 19.54 -8.33
C ASN A 139 5.37 19.61 -9.36
N HIS A 140 4.75 20.78 -9.40
CA HIS A 140 3.62 21.09 -10.26
C HIS A 140 4.03 21.92 -11.49
N ALA A 141 5.34 22.03 -11.78
CA ALA A 141 5.82 22.75 -12.94
C ALA A 141 5.35 22.07 -14.25
N PRO A 142 5.07 22.85 -15.31
CA PRO A 142 4.69 22.30 -16.60
C PRO A 142 5.81 21.39 -17.15
N GLY A 143 5.47 20.15 -17.49
CA GLY A 143 6.44 19.15 -17.99
C GLY A 143 7.12 18.32 -16.89
N ALA A 144 6.79 18.51 -15.60
CA ALA A 144 7.36 17.71 -14.50
C ALA A 144 7.04 16.21 -14.63
N ALA A 145 5.83 15.87 -15.09
CA ALA A 145 5.45 14.47 -15.34
C ALA A 145 6.30 13.81 -16.43
N GLU A 146 6.61 14.54 -17.51
CA GLU A 146 7.48 14.06 -18.59
C GLU A 146 8.92 13.87 -18.10
N ALA A 147 9.43 14.84 -17.33
CA ALA A 147 10.75 14.76 -16.72
C ALA A 147 10.85 13.60 -15.72
N PHE A 148 9.80 13.36 -14.92
CA PHE A 148 9.72 12.23 -13.99
C PHE A 148 9.72 10.88 -14.72
N LYS A 149 9.00 10.80 -15.84
CA LYS A 149 9.00 9.61 -16.72
C LYS A 149 10.39 9.38 -17.32
N ALA A 150 11.07 10.44 -17.76
CA ALA A 150 12.42 10.37 -18.33
C ALA A 150 13.45 9.83 -17.32
N ILE A 151 13.49 10.38 -16.10
CA ILE A 151 14.42 9.90 -15.05
C ILE A 151 14.12 8.46 -14.62
N SER A 152 12.85 8.07 -14.61
CA SER A 152 12.44 6.71 -14.23
C SER A 152 12.86 5.70 -15.30
N ASN A 153 12.68 6.03 -16.58
CA ASN A 153 13.15 5.17 -17.66
C ASN A 153 14.68 5.04 -17.65
N ALA A 154 15.40 6.15 -17.48
CA ALA A 154 16.86 6.15 -17.37
C ALA A 154 17.35 5.24 -16.23
N ALA A 155 16.76 5.37 -15.05
CA ALA A 155 17.12 4.54 -13.91
C ALA A 155 16.77 3.05 -14.12
N ALA A 156 15.63 2.74 -14.73
CA ALA A 156 15.23 1.35 -14.99
C ALA A 156 16.19 0.63 -15.94
N ILE A 157 16.74 1.34 -16.92
CA ILE A 157 17.71 0.80 -17.89
C ILE A 157 19.09 0.69 -17.25
N LEU A 158 19.57 1.77 -16.60
CA LEU A 158 20.92 1.83 -16.04
C LEU A 158 21.10 0.98 -14.78
N THR A 159 20.03 0.65 -14.05
CA THR A 159 20.10 -0.21 -12.85
C THR A 159 20.14 -1.70 -13.19
N ASN A 160 19.70 -2.10 -14.39
CA ASN A 160 19.75 -3.50 -14.80
C ASN A 160 21.03 -3.74 -15.61
N PRO A 161 21.97 -4.60 -15.15
CA PRO A 161 23.27 -4.77 -15.78
C PRO A 161 23.17 -5.24 -17.24
N GLU A 162 22.17 -6.06 -17.57
CA GLU A 162 21.96 -6.56 -18.92
C GLU A 162 21.41 -5.46 -19.85
N LYS A 163 20.44 -4.66 -19.36
CA LYS A 163 19.88 -3.53 -20.14
C LYS A 163 20.89 -2.40 -20.29
N ARG A 164 21.69 -2.12 -19.26
CA ARG A 164 22.80 -1.16 -19.30
C ARG A 164 23.83 -1.58 -20.34
N LYS A 165 24.26 -2.85 -20.34
CA LYS A 165 25.18 -3.39 -21.34
C LYS A 165 24.62 -3.27 -22.76
N GLN A 166 23.35 -3.60 -22.97
CA GLN A 166 22.69 -3.45 -24.27
C GLN A 166 22.60 -1.99 -24.74
N TYR A 167 22.34 -1.07 -23.81
CA TYR A 167 22.35 0.36 -24.08
C TYR A 167 23.75 0.86 -24.46
N ASP A 168 24.77 0.46 -23.69
CA ASP A 168 26.17 0.84 -23.93
C ASP A 168 26.71 0.24 -25.25
N LEU A 169 26.29 -0.98 -25.62
CA LEU A 169 26.65 -1.65 -26.88
C LEU A 169 26.01 -1.01 -28.11
N ARG A 170 24.81 -0.43 -27.98
CA ARG A 170 24.11 0.20 -29.12
C ARG A 170 24.80 1.50 -29.54
N GLY A 171 25.60 2.11 -28.67
CA GLY A 171 26.32 3.35 -28.94
C GLY A 171 25.38 4.54 -29.18
N ASP A 172 25.94 5.75 -29.10
CA ASP A 172 25.26 7.02 -29.30
C ASP A 172 24.88 7.23 -30.80
N GLU A 173 24.15 6.29 -31.43
CA GLU A 173 23.56 6.50 -32.75
C GLU A 173 22.49 7.59 -32.62
N PRO A 174 22.69 8.78 -33.23
CA PRO A 174 21.70 9.82 -33.20
C PRO A 174 20.56 9.38 -34.12
N ALA A 175 19.48 8.84 -33.55
CA ALA A 175 18.31 8.55 -34.37
C ALA A 175 17.83 9.85 -35.04
N PRO A 176 17.39 9.77 -36.31
CA PRO A 176 17.07 10.94 -37.09
C PRO A 176 15.98 11.76 -36.39
N SER A 177 16.25 13.06 -36.36
CA SER A 177 15.42 14.12 -35.81
C SER A 177 13.99 14.09 -36.37
N HIS A 178 13.07 13.45 -35.65
CA HIS A 178 11.65 13.76 -35.74
C HIS A 178 11.03 13.86 -34.36
N HIS A 179 10.43 15.03 -34.15
CA HIS A 179 9.77 15.49 -32.95
C HIS A 179 8.75 14.47 -32.37
N HIS A 180 8.69 14.46 -31.02
CA HIS A 180 7.53 14.13 -30.18
C HIS A 180 7.10 12.69 -29.86
N THR A 181 7.79 11.62 -30.26
CA THR A 181 7.29 10.26 -29.91
C THR A 181 8.35 9.24 -29.48
N TYR A 182 9.37 9.67 -28.75
CA TYR A 182 10.47 8.80 -28.31
C TYR A 182 10.08 7.79 -27.20
N TYR A 183 8.86 7.85 -26.67
CA TYR A 183 8.41 7.00 -25.56
C TYR A 183 7.60 5.75 -25.97
N ALA A 184 7.48 5.41 -27.25
CA ALA A 184 6.47 4.43 -27.68
C ALA A 184 6.99 3.17 -28.41
N ARG A 185 8.29 3.02 -28.69
CA ARG A 185 8.75 1.87 -29.51
C ARG A 185 10.09 1.30 -29.03
N GLY A 186 10.02 0.32 -28.12
CA GLY A 186 11.05 -0.71 -27.97
C GLY A 186 12.00 -0.63 -26.76
N PHE A 187 11.92 0.42 -25.94
CA PHE A 187 12.72 0.57 -24.70
C PHE A 187 11.85 1.15 -23.57
N GLU A 188 10.63 0.64 -23.43
CA GLU A 188 9.80 0.93 -22.26
C GLU A 188 10.17 -0.06 -21.15
N SER A 189 10.49 0.44 -19.97
CA SER A 189 10.72 -0.40 -18.80
C SER A 189 9.46 -1.21 -18.49
N ASP A 190 9.59 -2.52 -18.27
CA ASP A 190 8.49 -3.38 -17.80
C ASP A 190 7.99 -3.02 -16.38
N LEU A 191 8.56 -1.96 -15.79
CA LEU A 191 8.25 -1.40 -14.48
C LEU A 191 7.65 -0.01 -14.70
N THR A 192 6.52 0.27 -14.06
CA THR A 192 5.97 1.63 -14.06
C THR A 192 6.84 2.57 -13.24
N ALA A 193 6.75 3.89 -13.47
CA ALA A 193 7.53 4.86 -12.70
C ALA A 193 7.22 4.79 -11.19
N GLU A 194 5.97 4.45 -10.84
CA GLU A 194 5.52 4.21 -9.47
C GLU A 194 6.09 2.91 -8.89
N GLU A 195 6.16 1.84 -9.69
CA GLU A 195 6.74 0.55 -9.28
C GLU A 195 8.25 0.66 -9.06
N LEU A 196 8.94 1.40 -9.93
CA LEU A 196 10.36 1.72 -9.77
C LEU A 196 10.59 2.58 -8.52
N PHE A 197 9.77 3.61 -8.29
CA PHE A 197 9.84 4.41 -7.07
C PHE A 197 9.65 3.54 -5.82
N ASN A 198 8.65 2.66 -5.82
CA ASN A 198 8.40 1.74 -4.71
C ASN A 198 9.55 0.75 -4.50
N MET A 199 10.20 0.28 -5.56
CA MET A 199 11.39 -0.58 -5.46
C MET A 199 12.58 0.16 -4.82
N PHE A 200 12.76 1.44 -5.14
CA PHE A 200 13.88 2.25 -4.65
C PHE A 200 13.65 2.86 -3.25
N PHE A 201 12.41 3.19 -2.89
CA PHE A 201 12.07 3.86 -1.64
C PHE A 201 11.34 2.95 -0.64
N GLY A 202 10.60 1.95 -1.12
CA GLY A 202 9.80 1.03 -0.29
C GLY A 202 10.65 0.02 0.49
N ALA A 203 11.88 -0.26 0.06
CA ALA A 203 12.80 -1.15 0.79
C ALA A 203 13.46 -0.50 2.02
N THR A 204 13.37 0.82 2.18
CA THR A 204 14.10 1.55 3.25
C THR A 204 13.23 2.41 4.17
N ALA A 205 11.91 2.48 3.96
CA ALA A 205 11.05 3.43 4.68
C ALA A 205 9.99 2.80 5.60
N PHE A 206 9.70 1.50 5.49
CA PHE A 206 8.67 0.86 6.33
C PHE A 206 9.03 -0.60 6.65
N PRO A 207 9.32 -0.96 7.92
CA PRO A 207 9.39 -2.35 8.32
C PRO A 207 7.95 -2.88 8.42
N GLY A 208 7.48 -3.59 7.38
CA GLY A 208 6.20 -4.33 7.47
C GLY A 208 5.30 -4.42 6.24
N GLY A 209 5.76 -4.03 5.03
CA GLY A 209 4.96 -4.16 3.81
C GLY A 209 5.37 -5.38 2.98
N SER A 210 4.49 -6.38 2.85
CA SER A 210 4.65 -7.53 1.94
C SER A 210 4.95 -7.09 0.50
N PRO A 211 5.78 -7.82 -0.27
CA PRO A 211 6.06 -7.47 -1.66
C PRO A 211 4.78 -7.60 -2.52
N PRO A 212 4.50 -6.64 -3.43
CA PRO A 212 3.34 -6.73 -4.31
C PRO A 212 3.55 -7.83 -5.35
N ALA A 213 2.50 -8.64 -5.54
CA ALA A 213 2.43 -9.68 -6.54
C ALA A 213 2.44 -9.09 -7.96
N TYR A 214 3.43 -9.48 -8.75
CA TYR A 214 3.61 -9.05 -10.14
C TYR A 214 2.50 -9.63 -11.03
N ARG A 215 1.56 -8.79 -11.50
CA ARG A 215 0.56 -9.15 -12.52
C ARG A 215 1.18 -8.93 -13.90
N ARG A 216 1.72 -9.99 -14.53
CA ARG A 216 2.15 -9.91 -15.94
C ARG A 216 0.95 -9.76 -16.86
N ARG A 217 0.90 -8.64 -17.59
CA ARG A 217 0.09 -8.47 -18.80
C ARG A 217 0.78 -9.24 -19.94
N ALA A 218 0.05 -10.15 -20.59
CA ALA A 218 0.56 -10.94 -21.70
C ALA A 218 0.86 -10.03 -22.92
N ARG A 219 2.04 -10.21 -23.52
CA ARG A 219 2.43 -9.65 -24.82
C ARG A 219 2.75 -10.82 -25.75
N GLU A 220 2.16 -10.81 -26.94
CA GLU A 220 2.27 -11.85 -27.97
C GLU A 220 3.73 -12.15 -28.37
N PRO A 221 4.05 -13.41 -28.76
CA PRO A 221 5.38 -13.77 -29.22
C PRO A 221 5.51 -13.62 -30.75
N GLU A 222 6.51 -12.84 -31.18
CA GLU A 222 7.14 -12.92 -32.50
C GLU A 222 8.01 -14.20 -32.60
N PRO A 223 8.26 -14.75 -33.80
CA PRO A 223 8.69 -16.13 -33.98
C PRO A 223 10.16 -16.31 -33.58
N ARG A 224 10.44 -17.34 -32.76
CA ARG A 224 11.80 -17.72 -32.37
C ARG A 224 12.12 -19.13 -32.83
N ASP A 225 13.34 -19.23 -33.35
CA ASP A 225 13.99 -20.44 -33.83
C ASP A 225 13.79 -21.67 -32.92
N SER A 226 13.59 -22.79 -33.60
CA SER A 226 13.05 -24.09 -33.17
C SER A 226 13.80 -24.83 -32.06
N HIS A 227 14.80 -24.22 -31.43
CA HIS A 227 15.59 -24.84 -30.35
C HIS A 227 15.62 -24.03 -29.04
N ALA A 228 14.96 -22.86 -28.97
CA ALA A 228 14.93 -22.00 -27.78
C ALA A 228 13.81 -22.35 -26.75
N GLY A 229 12.82 -23.17 -27.13
CA GLY A 229 11.66 -23.46 -26.27
C GLY A 229 11.97 -24.25 -25.00
N LEU A 230 12.94 -25.17 -25.05
CA LEU A 230 13.29 -26.02 -23.90
C LEU A 230 14.08 -25.26 -22.83
N VAL A 231 14.96 -24.33 -23.25
CA VAL A 231 15.78 -23.51 -22.34
C VAL A 231 14.93 -22.44 -21.63
N GLN A 232 13.92 -21.89 -22.29
CA GLN A 232 13.01 -20.91 -21.70
C GLN A 232 12.08 -21.49 -20.61
N LEU A 233 11.85 -22.81 -20.65
CA LEU A 233 11.08 -23.52 -19.63
C LEU A 233 11.91 -23.89 -18.40
N LEU A 234 13.24 -23.91 -18.47
CA LEU A 234 14.12 -24.27 -17.35
C LEU A 234 13.85 -23.49 -16.05
N PRO A 235 13.71 -22.15 -16.02
CA PRO A 235 13.42 -21.44 -14.78
C PRO A 235 12.01 -21.75 -14.24
N VAL A 236 11.03 -22.02 -15.11
CA VAL A 236 9.68 -22.41 -14.69
C VAL A 236 9.67 -23.83 -14.15
N ILE A 237 10.32 -24.76 -14.85
CA ILE A 237 10.53 -26.14 -14.43
C ILE A 237 11.29 -26.16 -13.10
N ALA A 238 12.33 -25.34 -12.94
CA ALA A 238 13.07 -25.23 -11.68
C ALA A 238 12.19 -24.72 -10.53
N LEU A 239 11.30 -23.75 -10.76
CA LEU A 239 10.36 -23.27 -9.74
C LEU A 239 9.29 -24.31 -9.39
N VAL A 240 8.77 -25.02 -10.39
CA VAL A 240 7.82 -26.12 -10.19
C VAL A 240 8.49 -27.26 -9.44
N LEU A 241 9.71 -27.65 -9.84
CA LEU A 241 10.49 -28.67 -9.15
C LEU A 241 10.86 -28.23 -7.73
N LEU A 242 11.24 -26.97 -7.51
CA LEU A 242 11.53 -26.45 -6.16
C LEU A 242 10.27 -26.46 -5.28
N SER A 243 9.12 -26.08 -5.84
CA SER A 243 7.83 -26.14 -5.14
C SER A 243 7.42 -27.59 -4.84
N MET A 244 7.60 -28.52 -5.78
CA MET A 244 7.33 -29.93 -5.58
C MET A 244 8.29 -30.56 -4.57
N MET A 245 9.59 -30.23 -4.65
CA MET A 245 10.61 -30.66 -3.69
C MET A 245 10.32 -30.12 -2.29
N SER A 246 9.81 -28.89 -2.15
CA SER A 246 9.42 -28.35 -0.84
C SER A 246 8.30 -29.17 -0.18
N GLY A 247 7.41 -29.79 -0.97
CA GLY A 247 6.39 -30.70 -0.49
C GLY A 247 6.93 -32.07 -0.03
N PHE A 248 8.06 -32.51 -0.57
CA PHE A 248 8.72 -33.77 -0.18
C PHE A 248 9.41 -33.68 1.19
N PHE A 249 9.77 -32.48 1.65
CA PHE A 249 10.40 -32.26 2.96
C PHE A 249 9.39 -31.94 4.08
N ILE A 250 8.09 -31.96 3.79
CA ILE A 250 7.07 -31.87 4.84
C ILE A 250 7.01 -33.24 5.51
N SER A 251 7.85 -33.42 6.55
CA SER A 251 7.77 -34.56 7.44
C SER A 251 6.33 -34.68 7.98
N GLU A 252 5.75 -35.87 7.83
CA GLU A 252 4.39 -36.13 8.30
C GLU A 252 4.27 -35.80 9.80
N PRO A 253 3.18 -35.13 10.22
CA PRO A 253 3.01 -34.80 11.63
C PRO A 253 2.88 -36.09 12.47
N VAL A 254 3.35 -36.07 13.70
CA VAL A 254 3.29 -37.24 14.60
C VAL A 254 1.92 -37.42 15.27
N TYR A 255 1.05 -36.42 15.18
CA TYR A 255 -0.31 -36.41 15.73
C TYR A 255 -1.30 -35.69 14.81
N SER A 256 -2.59 -35.77 15.15
CA SER A 256 -3.65 -34.92 14.61
C SER A 256 -4.62 -34.48 15.70
N LEU A 257 -5.17 -33.28 15.59
CA LEU A 257 -6.23 -32.79 16.49
C LEU A 257 -7.62 -33.36 16.15
N ALA A 258 -7.74 -34.01 14.99
CA ALA A 258 -8.97 -34.63 14.52
C ALA A 258 -8.79 -36.14 14.30
N PRO A 259 -9.83 -36.95 14.59
CA PRO A 259 -9.78 -38.38 14.34
C PRO A 259 -9.63 -38.64 12.85
N SER A 260 -8.78 -39.59 12.49
CA SER A 260 -8.64 -40.04 11.11
C SER A 260 -8.15 -41.49 11.07
N PRO A 261 -8.34 -42.21 9.96
CA PRO A 261 -7.83 -43.58 9.82
C PRO A 261 -6.31 -43.71 10.04
N LYS A 262 -5.56 -42.64 9.81
CA LYS A 262 -4.11 -42.57 10.01
C LYS A 262 -3.71 -42.35 11.47
N TYR A 263 -4.58 -41.73 12.26
CA TYR A 263 -4.36 -41.46 13.68
C TYR A 263 -5.57 -42.01 14.46
N PRO A 264 -5.64 -43.33 14.69
CA PRO A 264 -6.81 -43.95 15.31
C PRO A 264 -6.82 -43.88 16.84
N VAL A 265 -5.65 -43.71 17.48
CA VAL A 265 -5.52 -43.82 18.94
C VAL A 265 -5.78 -42.46 19.60
N PRO A 266 -6.86 -42.28 20.38
CA PRO A 266 -7.13 -41.04 21.11
C PRO A 266 -6.23 -40.91 22.34
N ARG A 267 -5.80 -39.68 22.62
CA ARG A 267 -5.03 -39.29 23.79
C ARG A 267 -5.47 -37.90 24.25
N GLU A 268 -5.10 -37.54 25.47
CA GLU A 268 -5.38 -36.21 26.03
C GLU A 268 -4.10 -35.63 26.63
N THR A 269 -3.92 -34.31 26.49
CA THR A 269 -2.77 -33.61 27.08
C THR A 269 -2.90 -33.54 28.60
N VAL A 270 -1.77 -33.49 29.29
CA VAL A 270 -1.78 -33.51 30.77
C VAL A 270 -2.46 -32.28 31.38
N ASN A 271 -2.16 -31.06 30.90
CA ASN A 271 -2.61 -29.82 31.55
C ASN A 271 -4.02 -29.42 31.14
N LEU A 272 -4.24 -29.23 29.84
CA LEU A 272 -5.48 -28.66 29.30
C LEU A 272 -6.50 -29.72 28.88
N LYS A 273 -6.16 -31.01 28.99
CA LYS A 273 -7.01 -32.13 28.56
C LYS A 273 -7.47 -31.98 27.11
N VAL A 274 -6.58 -31.50 26.25
CA VAL A 274 -6.87 -31.33 24.82
C VAL A 274 -6.83 -32.71 24.15
N PRO A 275 -7.90 -33.15 23.48
CA PRO A 275 -7.91 -34.42 22.78
C PRO A 275 -7.05 -34.34 21.51
N TYR A 276 -6.16 -35.30 21.33
CA TYR A 276 -5.33 -35.48 20.14
C TYR A 276 -5.24 -36.95 19.78
N TYR A 277 -4.87 -37.24 18.54
CA TYR A 277 -4.85 -38.58 17.99
C TYR A 277 -3.47 -38.92 17.45
N VAL A 278 -3.01 -40.14 17.70
CA VAL A 278 -1.69 -40.63 17.28
C VAL A 278 -1.81 -41.95 16.50
N LYS A 279 -0.70 -42.35 15.86
CA LYS A 279 -0.56 -43.65 15.19
C LYS A 279 -0.51 -44.78 16.25
N GLU A 280 -0.87 -46.00 15.87
CA GLU A 280 -0.86 -47.16 16.80
C GLU A 280 0.51 -47.41 17.43
N ASN A 281 1.58 -47.28 16.63
CA ASN A 281 2.97 -47.49 17.06
C ASN A 281 3.62 -46.24 17.68
N PHE A 282 2.84 -45.27 18.14
CA PHE A 282 3.36 -44.01 18.65
C PHE A 282 4.40 -44.19 19.78
N HIS A 283 4.17 -45.14 20.69
CA HIS A 283 5.08 -45.41 21.81
C HIS A 283 6.44 -45.96 21.39
N THR A 284 6.53 -46.64 20.24
CA THR A 284 7.79 -47.18 19.72
C THR A 284 8.49 -46.21 18.77
N ASP A 285 7.71 -45.47 17.98
CA ASP A 285 8.23 -44.62 16.91
C ASP A 285 8.65 -43.23 17.43
N TYR A 286 7.98 -42.73 18.48
CA TYR A 286 8.26 -41.42 19.03
C TYR A 286 9.29 -41.48 20.18
N GLN A 287 10.53 -41.09 19.87
CA GLN A 287 11.63 -41.02 20.85
C GLN A 287 11.76 -39.65 21.55
N GLY A 288 10.88 -38.69 21.25
CA GLY A 288 10.92 -37.34 21.79
C GLY A 288 10.34 -37.22 23.22
N SER A 289 10.44 -36.02 23.80
CA SER A 289 9.82 -35.73 25.10
C SER A 289 8.30 -35.53 24.93
N LEU A 290 7.51 -36.46 25.47
CA LEU A 290 6.04 -36.38 25.44
C LEU A 290 5.52 -35.05 26.02
N ARG A 291 6.14 -34.56 27.10
CA ARG A 291 5.77 -33.26 27.70
C ARG A 291 5.94 -32.10 26.73
N ARG A 292 7.02 -32.08 25.94
CA ARG A 292 7.26 -31.01 24.94
C ARG A 292 6.26 -31.11 23.80
N LEU A 293 5.93 -32.33 23.37
CA LEU A 293 4.91 -32.56 22.36
C LEU A 293 3.55 -32.05 22.82
N GLU A 294 3.12 -32.43 24.03
CA GLU A 294 1.83 -32.01 24.57
C GLU A 294 1.75 -30.50 24.78
N MET A 295 2.83 -29.84 25.23
CA MET A 295 2.88 -28.37 25.29
C MET A 295 2.70 -27.73 23.91
N ALA A 296 3.32 -28.27 22.87
CA ALA A 296 3.16 -27.77 21.50
C ALA A 296 1.72 -27.99 20.99
N ILE A 297 1.11 -29.15 21.29
CA ILE A 297 -0.29 -29.46 20.95
C ILE A 297 -1.23 -28.46 21.64
N GLU A 298 -1.02 -28.20 22.93
CA GLU A 298 -1.80 -27.24 23.71
C GLU A 298 -1.71 -25.82 23.13
N GLU A 299 -0.50 -25.38 22.76
CA GLU A 299 -0.27 -24.09 22.13
C GLU A 299 -0.98 -24.00 20.77
N GLU A 300 -0.80 -24.99 19.89
CA GLU A 300 -1.45 -25.03 18.58
C GLU A 300 -2.98 -25.01 18.72
N TYR A 301 -3.52 -25.78 19.66
CA TYR A 301 -4.96 -25.83 19.92
C TYR A 301 -5.51 -24.48 20.36
N ILE A 302 -4.82 -23.79 21.28
CA ILE A 302 -5.20 -22.43 21.72
C ILE A 302 -5.13 -21.44 20.57
N VAL A 303 -4.06 -21.47 19.77
CA VAL A 303 -3.91 -20.60 18.60
C VAL A 303 -5.03 -20.85 17.60
N GLY A 304 -5.35 -22.12 17.32
CA GLY A 304 -6.48 -22.53 16.48
C GLY A 304 -7.82 -22.00 17.01
N LEU A 305 -8.08 -22.13 18.32
CA LEU A 305 -9.28 -21.59 18.96
C LEU A 305 -9.35 -20.06 18.88
N ARG A 306 -8.23 -19.34 19.03
CA ARG A 306 -8.17 -17.87 18.85
C ARG A 306 -8.57 -17.47 17.44
N HIS A 307 -8.01 -18.14 16.43
CA HIS A 307 -8.37 -17.87 15.04
C HIS A 307 -9.84 -18.22 14.73
N ALA A 308 -10.35 -19.34 15.25
CA ALA A 308 -11.74 -19.72 15.09
C ALA A 308 -12.68 -18.72 15.77
N CYS A 309 -12.41 -18.32 17.01
CA CYS A 309 -13.14 -17.29 17.73
C CYS A 309 -13.13 -15.95 16.97
N GLN A 310 -11.98 -15.55 16.42
CA GLN A 310 -11.89 -14.32 15.64
C GLN A 310 -12.78 -14.38 14.39
N ARG A 311 -12.82 -15.51 13.69
CA ARG A 311 -13.71 -15.70 12.53
C ARG A 311 -15.17 -15.63 12.93
N GLU A 312 -15.56 -16.30 14.02
CA GLU A 312 -16.93 -16.26 14.56
C GLU A 312 -17.34 -14.83 14.93
N ARG A 313 -16.47 -14.06 15.60
CA ARG A 313 -16.71 -12.65 15.94
C ARG A 313 -16.86 -11.79 14.70
N ASN A 314 -15.94 -11.92 13.74
CA ASN A 314 -16.03 -11.18 12.48
C ASN A 314 -17.33 -11.49 11.73
N TYR A 315 -17.75 -12.76 11.71
CA TYR A 315 -19.01 -13.17 11.08
C TYR A 315 -20.21 -12.52 11.76
N ARG A 316 -20.27 -12.58 13.09
CA ARG A 316 -21.31 -11.93 13.90
C ARG A 316 -21.36 -10.42 13.67
N ASP A 317 -20.21 -9.76 13.73
CA ASP A 317 -20.11 -8.31 13.61
C ASP A 317 -20.47 -7.84 12.19
N ASN A 318 -20.09 -8.59 11.16
CA ASN A 318 -20.52 -8.35 9.78
C ASN A 318 -22.04 -8.53 9.60
N ALA A 319 -22.62 -9.57 10.20
CA ALA A 319 -24.06 -9.79 10.17
C ALA A 319 -24.83 -8.65 10.86
N ALA A 320 -24.35 -8.21 12.03
CA ALA A 320 -24.92 -7.08 12.75
C ALA A 320 -24.79 -5.77 11.97
N TRP A 321 -23.62 -5.51 11.37
CA TRP A 321 -23.39 -4.33 10.53
C TRP A 321 -24.34 -4.29 9.33
N LYS A 322 -24.50 -5.44 8.66
CA LYS A 322 -25.44 -5.58 7.54
C LYS A 322 -26.86 -5.26 8.00
N ALA A 323 -27.34 -5.89 9.05
CA ALA A 323 -28.69 -5.66 9.57
C ALA A 323 -28.94 -4.19 9.95
N ARG A 324 -27.94 -3.53 10.54
CA ARG A 324 -28.02 -2.10 10.90
C ARG A 324 -28.17 -1.20 9.68
N ASN A 325 -27.44 -1.48 8.60
CA ASN A 325 -27.46 -0.66 7.39
C ASN A 325 -28.71 -0.89 6.52
N PHE A 326 -29.27 -2.10 6.53
CA PHE A 326 -30.51 -2.41 5.81
C PHE A 326 -31.78 -2.10 6.63
N GLY A 327 -31.64 -1.59 7.86
CA GLY A 327 -32.76 -1.11 8.68
C GLY A 327 -33.60 -2.21 9.36
N ASP A 328 -33.09 -3.45 9.45
CA ASP A 328 -33.81 -4.55 10.09
C ASP A 328 -33.33 -4.75 11.55
N ALA A 329 -34.12 -4.23 12.49
CA ALA A 329 -33.85 -4.30 13.92
C ALA A 329 -33.89 -5.74 14.49
N ARG A 330 -34.68 -6.64 13.89
CA ARG A 330 -34.79 -8.04 14.36
C ARG A 330 -33.54 -8.81 13.97
N GLN A 331 -33.11 -8.71 12.72
CA GLN A 331 -31.87 -9.32 12.26
C GLN A 331 -30.63 -8.81 13.03
N HIS A 332 -30.63 -7.55 13.44
CA HIS A 332 -29.56 -7.00 14.27
C HIS A 332 -29.56 -7.63 15.69
N ALA A 333 -30.74 -7.78 16.30
CA ALA A 333 -30.87 -8.43 17.60
C ALA A 333 -30.47 -9.91 17.55
N ASP A 334 -30.81 -10.61 16.47
CA ASP A 334 -30.43 -12.02 16.27
C ASP A 334 -28.92 -12.16 16.04
N ALA A 335 -28.33 -11.29 15.22
CA ALA A 335 -26.89 -11.27 14.99
C ALA A 335 -26.11 -11.01 16.28
N THR A 336 -26.54 -10.08 17.13
CA THR A 336 -25.84 -9.79 18.39
C THR A 336 -25.94 -10.93 19.41
N LYS A 337 -27.00 -11.74 19.37
CA LYS A 337 -27.21 -12.91 20.24
C LYS A 337 -26.61 -14.21 19.70
N MET A 338 -25.95 -14.18 18.54
CA MET A 338 -25.33 -15.36 17.95
C MET A 338 -24.27 -15.96 18.89
N ARG A 339 -24.37 -17.27 19.13
CA ARG A 339 -23.45 -18.01 20.00
C ARG A 339 -22.08 -18.15 19.33
N LEU A 340 -21.01 -18.01 20.11
CA LEU A 340 -19.62 -18.12 19.65
C LEU A 340 -18.91 -19.28 20.37
N PRO A 341 -19.13 -20.54 19.93
CA PRO A 341 -18.66 -21.71 20.66
C PRO A 341 -17.13 -21.78 20.78
N SER A 342 -16.38 -21.31 19.78
CA SER A 342 -14.91 -21.30 19.85
C SER A 342 -14.41 -20.24 20.83
N CYS A 343 -15.09 -19.10 20.91
CA CYS A 343 -14.78 -18.07 21.90
C CYS A 343 -15.10 -18.50 23.32
N GLU A 344 -16.22 -19.20 23.54
CA GLU A 344 -16.60 -19.76 24.83
C GLU A 344 -15.56 -20.78 25.32
N LYS A 345 -15.12 -21.69 24.44
CA LYS A 345 -14.05 -22.66 24.74
C LYS A 345 -12.74 -21.96 25.08
N LEU A 346 -12.35 -20.95 24.31
CA LEU A 346 -11.13 -20.19 24.57
C LEU A 346 -11.16 -19.49 25.94
N GLN A 347 -12.30 -18.92 26.33
CA GLN A 347 -12.48 -18.28 27.65
C GLN A 347 -12.34 -19.29 28.80
N ALA A 348 -12.73 -20.55 28.60
CA ALA A 348 -12.60 -21.58 29.63
C ALA A 348 -11.13 -21.90 29.99
N PHE A 349 -10.19 -21.68 29.06
CA PHE A 349 -8.75 -21.87 29.27
C PHE A 349 -8.02 -20.63 29.78
N GLN A 350 -8.71 -19.48 29.89
CA GLN A 350 -8.15 -18.21 30.37
C GLN A 350 -8.52 -17.91 31.83
N ARG A 351 -9.35 -18.77 32.46
CA ARG A 351 -9.72 -18.73 33.87
C ARG A 351 -8.89 -19.73 34.64
#